data_AF-A0A820GMD5-F1
#
_entry.id   AF-A0A820GMD5-F1
#
_cell.length_a   1.000
_cell.length_b   1.000
_cell.length_c   1.000
_cell.angle_alpha   90.00
_cell.angle_beta   90.00
_cell.angle_gamma   90.00
#
_symmetry.space_group_name_H-M   'P 1'
#
loop_
_entity.id
_entity.type
_entity.pdbx_description
1 polymer ?
#
loop_
_entity_poly.entity_id
_entity_poly.type
_entity_poly.pdbx_seq_one_letter_code
_entity_poly.pdbx_strand_id
1 'polypeptide(L)'
;MKYYGTFDEDNRPRDYIPDKLVPRFIISVLIYLLARTAGGLILGGYDRNEPPSLGHTISWFFIIKIGLWLIIFDFFFYTYHRTVHTIPFLWKFHSLHHCTKHPTPIQSILAGDIQELIEIFLIPLITSFIFPLTTHEFWIVQCILILSEDTHT
;
A
#
# COMPACT_ATOMS: atom_id res chain seq x y z
N MET A 1 -7.89 -34.41 -11.06
CA MET A 1 -7.22 -33.29 -10.37
C MET A 1 -7.53 -33.33 -8.86
N LYS A 2 -7.23 -34.45 -8.17
CA LYS A 2 -7.67 -34.68 -6.77
C LYS A 2 -6.52 -34.67 -5.74
N TYR A 3 -5.29 -34.39 -6.17
CA TYR A 3 -4.08 -34.55 -5.35
C TYR A 3 -3.18 -33.32 -5.26
N TYR A 4 -3.35 -32.33 -6.15
CA TYR A 4 -2.67 -31.04 -6.08
C TYR A 4 -3.72 -29.98 -6.32
N GLY A 5 -4.03 -29.16 -5.31
CA GLY A 5 -4.92 -28.02 -5.49
C GLY A 5 -4.32 -27.11 -6.57
N THR A 6 -5.13 -26.72 -7.56
CA THR A 6 -4.75 -25.68 -8.51
C THR A 6 -5.02 -24.32 -7.87
N PHE A 7 -4.15 -23.32 -8.11
CA PHE A 7 -4.26 -21.98 -7.52
C PHE A 7 -5.61 -21.27 -7.79
N ASP A 8 -6.40 -21.75 -8.76
CA ASP A 8 -7.76 -21.29 -9.06
C ASP A 8 -8.62 -22.50 -9.48
N GLU A 9 -9.05 -23.30 -8.50
CA GLU A 9 -9.89 -24.50 -8.74
C GLU A 9 -11.32 -24.16 -9.17
N ASP A 10 -11.81 -22.97 -8.83
CA ASP A 10 -13.21 -22.58 -9.04
C ASP A 10 -13.47 -21.92 -10.41
N ASN A 11 -12.44 -21.49 -11.15
CA ASN A 11 -12.53 -20.79 -12.46
C ASN A 11 -13.69 -19.76 -12.48
N ARG A 12 -13.79 -18.98 -11.40
CA ARG A 12 -14.89 -18.05 -11.14
C ARG A 12 -14.49 -16.62 -11.51
N PRO A 13 -15.44 -15.76 -11.91
CA PRO A 13 -15.13 -14.37 -12.25
C PRO A 13 -14.59 -13.60 -11.03
N ARG A 14 -13.94 -12.46 -11.30
CA ARG A 14 -13.47 -11.53 -10.26
C ARG A 14 -14.63 -11.10 -9.36
N ASP A 15 -14.33 -10.91 -8.08
CA ASP A 15 -15.32 -10.54 -7.09
C ASP A 15 -15.81 -9.10 -7.32
N TYR A 16 -17.09 -8.85 -7.11
CA TYR A 16 -17.67 -7.51 -7.13
C TYR A 16 -17.72 -6.92 -5.72
N ILE A 17 -17.70 -5.59 -5.64
CA ILE A 17 -17.88 -4.88 -4.37
C ILE A 17 -19.39 -4.88 -4.05
N PRO A 18 -19.81 -5.36 -2.86
CA PRO A 18 -21.22 -5.30 -2.46
C PRO A 18 -21.72 -3.86 -2.44
N ASP A 19 -22.94 -3.59 -2.94
CA ASP A 19 -23.52 -2.23 -3.06
C ASP A 19 -23.42 -1.41 -1.77
N LYS A 20 -23.68 -2.05 -0.63
CA LYS A 20 -23.60 -1.44 0.70
C LYS A 20 -22.20 -0.93 1.08
N LEU A 21 -21.15 -1.44 0.45
CA LEU A 21 -19.75 -1.09 0.71
C LEU A 21 -19.19 -0.10 -0.33
N VAL A 22 -19.89 0.15 -1.44
CA VAL A 22 -19.42 1.05 -2.51
C VAL A 22 -19.12 2.47 -2.01
N PRO A 23 -19.98 3.14 -1.20
CA PRO A 23 -19.68 4.49 -0.72
C PRO A 23 -18.41 4.54 0.14
N ARG A 24 -18.24 3.54 1.02
CA ARG A 24 -17.06 3.40 1.87
C ARG A 24 -15.81 3.18 1.03
N PHE A 25 -15.88 2.27 0.07
CA PHE A 25 -14.78 1.98 -0.84
C PHE A 25 -14.29 3.22 -1.60
N ILE A 26 -15.22 4.02 -2.15
CA ILE A 26 -14.88 5.28 -2.82
C ILE A 26 -14.16 6.23 -1.87
N ILE A 27 -14.64 6.36 -0.63
CA ILE A 27 -14.00 7.18 0.40
C ILE A 27 -12.60 6.65 0.73
N SER A 28 -12.42 5.34 0.91
CA SER A 28 -11.13 4.72 1.21
C SER A 28 -10.12 4.96 0.08
N VAL A 29 -10.54 4.86 -1.19
CA VAL A 29 -9.68 5.18 -2.35
C VAL A 29 -9.29 6.66 -2.37
N LEU A 30 -10.23 7.57 -2.10
CA LEU A 30 -9.92 9.00 -2.03
C LEU A 30 -8.96 9.32 -0.87
N ILE A 31 -9.20 8.74 0.32
CA ILE A 31 -8.32 8.88 1.48
C ILE A 31 -6.93 8.37 1.12
N TYR A 32 -6.84 7.19 0.51
CA TYR A 32 -5.58 6.60 0.09
C TYR A 32 -4.78 7.52 -0.85
N LEU A 33 -5.40 8.02 -1.91
CA LEU A 33 -4.75 8.91 -2.89
C LEU A 33 -4.31 10.23 -2.26
N LEU A 34 -5.16 10.84 -1.43
CA LEU A 34 -4.87 12.10 -0.76
C LEU A 34 -3.80 11.93 0.34
N ALA A 35 -3.91 10.89 1.16
CA ALA A 35 -3.00 10.61 2.26
C ALA A 35 -1.60 10.28 1.75
N ARG A 36 -1.47 9.46 0.70
CA ARG A 36 -0.16 9.16 0.12
C ARG A 36 0.49 10.40 -0.50
N THR A 37 -0.29 11.22 -1.22
CA THR A 37 0.22 12.48 -1.79
C THR A 37 0.64 13.45 -0.69
N ALA A 38 -0.24 13.74 0.26
CA ALA A 38 0.04 14.66 1.36
C ALA A 38 1.19 14.15 2.26
N GLY A 39 1.21 12.85 2.54
CA GLY A 39 2.26 12.19 3.32
C GLY A 39 3.64 12.37 2.68
N GLY A 40 3.77 12.14 1.37
CA GLY A 40 5.03 12.36 0.65
C GLY A 40 5.49 13.82 0.64
N LEU A 41 4.55 14.78 0.54
CA LEU A 41 4.86 16.20 0.63
C LEU A 41 5.35 16.59 2.03
N ILE A 42 4.66 16.13 3.09
CA ILE A 42 4.96 16.46 4.48
C ILE A 42 6.24 15.78 4.94
N LEU A 43 6.35 14.47 4.77
CA LEU A 43 7.50 13.66 5.21
C LEU A 43 8.74 13.99 4.39
N GLY A 44 8.57 14.33 3.12
CA GLY A 44 9.65 14.70 2.21
C GLY A 44 10.16 16.14 2.34
N GLY A 45 9.51 16.96 3.19
CA GLY A 45 9.90 18.35 3.43
C GLY A 45 9.69 19.25 2.21
N TYR A 46 8.50 19.23 1.62
CA TYR A 46 8.20 19.99 0.40
C TYR A 46 8.52 21.49 0.54
N ASP A 47 9.33 21.99 -0.39
CA ASP A 47 9.58 23.41 -0.61
C ASP A 47 9.24 23.79 -2.06
N ARG A 48 8.37 24.79 -2.21
CA ARG A 48 7.95 25.33 -3.52
C ARG A 48 9.08 25.95 -4.32
N ASN A 49 10.19 26.33 -3.68
CA ASN A 49 11.34 26.96 -4.33
C ASN A 49 12.40 25.94 -4.76
N GLU A 50 12.20 24.65 -4.46
CA GLU A 50 13.14 23.57 -4.71
C GLU A 50 12.63 22.62 -5.80
N PRO A 51 12.84 22.95 -7.10
CA PRO A 51 12.36 22.12 -8.20
C PRO A 51 13.08 20.75 -8.24
N PRO A 52 12.52 19.76 -8.94
CA PRO A 52 13.17 18.47 -9.14
C PRO A 52 14.53 18.64 -9.81
N SER A 53 15.61 18.20 -9.16
CA SER A 53 16.99 18.33 -9.66
C SER A 53 17.86 17.18 -9.14
N LEU A 54 18.48 16.47 -10.08
CA LEU A 54 19.36 15.34 -9.76
C LEU A 54 20.67 15.84 -9.13
N GLY A 55 21.03 15.25 -7.99
CA GLY A 55 22.14 15.68 -7.15
C GLY A 55 21.79 16.73 -6.09
N HIS A 56 20.58 17.30 -6.12
CA HIS A 56 20.10 18.24 -5.11
C HIS A 56 18.86 17.70 -4.39
N THR A 57 17.71 17.76 -5.05
CA THR A 57 16.41 17.37 -4.50
C THR A 57 16.06 15.92 -4.80
N ILE A 58 16.78 15.29 -5.75
CA ILE A 58 16.78 13.85 -6.02
C ILE A 58 18.23 13.36 -5.91
N SER A 59 18.50 12.37 -5.06
CA SER A 59 19.88 11.86 -4.90
C SER A 59 20.40 11.18 -6.17
N TRP A 60 21.70 11.23 -6.44
CA TRP A 60 22.34 10.38 -7.47
C TRP A 60 22.13 8.88 -7.21
N PHE A 61 21.92 8.51 -5.95
CA PHE A 61 21.64 7.14 -5.52
C PHE A 61 20.15 6.90 -5.25
N PHE A 62 19.25 7.71 -5.84
CA PHE A 62 17.81 7.61 -5.56
C PHE A 62 17.25 6.20 -5.79
N ILE A 63 17.76 5.44 -6.77
CA ILE A 63 17.35 4.05 -7.02
C ILE A 63 17.63 3.16 -5.80
N ILE A 64 18.83 3.27 -5.23
CA ILE A 64 19.21 2.50 -4.03
C ILE A 64 18.39 2.97 -2.83
N LYS A 65 18.21 4.29 -2.67
CA LYS A 65 17.39 4.86 -1.59
C LYS A 65 15.95 4.34 -1.64
N ILE A 66 15.32 4.40 -2.81
CA ILE A 66 13.96 3.91 -3.02
C ILE A 66 13.89 2.39 -2.79
N GLY A 67 14.86 1.63 -3.29
CA GLY A 67 14.92 0.18 -3.06
C GLY A 67 15.00 -0.18 -1.58
N LEU A 68 15.86 0.51 -0.81
CA LEU A 68 15.95 0.32 0.63
C LEU A 68 14.66 0.73 1.35
N TRP A 69 14.06 1.84 0.96
CA TRP A 69 12.77 2.28 1.50
C TRP A 69 11.68 1.24 1.28
N LEU A 70 11.56 0.70 0.05
CA LEU A 70 10.59 -0.34 -0.29
C LEU A 70 10.82 -1.64 0.49
N ILE A 71 12.08 -2.05 0.69
CA ILE A 71 12.40 -3.24 1.51
C ILE A 71 11.94 -3.04 2.97
N ILE A 72 12.17 -1.86 3.54
CA ILE A 72 11.74 -1.55 4.91
C ILE A 72 10.20 -1.48 4.98
N PHE A 73 9.57 -0.85 3.99
CA PHE A 73 8.12 -0.79 3.85
C PHE A 73 7.50 -2.20 3.83
N ASP A 74 7.99 -3.07 2.95
CA ASP A 74 7.56 -4.45 2.79
C ASP A 74 7.79 -5.25 4.08
N PHE A 75 8.89 -5.02 4.78
CA PHE A 75 9.16 -5.67 6.06
C PHE A 75 8.07 -5.35 7.10
N PHE A 76 7.69 -4.08 7.25
CA PHE A 76 6.62 -3.70 8.17
C PHE A 76 5.25 -4.20 7.73
N PHE A 77 4.96 -4.11 6.43
CA PHE A 77 3.72 -4.64 5.86
C PHE A 77 3.60 -6.16 6.09
N TYR A 78 4.65 -6.91 5.78
CA TYR A 78 4.74 -8.34 6.03
C TYR A 78 4.56 -8.67 7.51
N THR A 79 5.25 -7.95 8.39
CA THR A 79 5.19 -8.20 9.84
C THR A 79 3.79 -7.96 10.37
N TYR A 80 3.13 -6.85 9.99
CA TYR A 80 1.75 -6.57 10.33
C TYR A 80 0.82 -7.67 9.82
N HIS A 81 0.89 -7.97 8.51
CA HIS A 81 0.04 -8.96 7.86
C HIS A 81 0.19 -10.35 8.51
N ARG A 82 1.42 -10.81 8.74
CA ARG A 82 1.69 -12.09 9.42
C ARG A 82 1.13 -12.11 10.84
N THR A 83 1.23 -11.00 11.56
CA THR A 83 0.77 -10.87 12.94
C THR A 83 -0.75 -10.99 13.03
N VAL A 84 -1.50 -10.31 12.14
CA VAL A 84 -2.98 -10.38 12.13
C VAL A 84 -3.52 -11.76 11.71
N HIS A 85 -2.73 -12.54 10.96
CA HIS A 85 -3.03 -13.95 10.66
C HIS A 85 -2.69 -14.92 11.79
N THR A 86 -1.72 -14.58 12.64
CA THR A 86 -1.21 -15.50 13.66
C THR A 86 -1.92 -15.31 15.00
N ILE A 87 -2.33 -14.07 15.34
CA ILE A 87 -2.95 -13.75 16.63
C ILE A 87 -4.48 -13.70 16.47
N PRO A 88 -5.25 -14.64 17.07
CA PRO A 88 -6.71 -14.74 16.85
C PRO A 88 -7.49 -13.46 17.17
N PHE A 89 -7.05 -12.70 18.17
CA PHE A 89 -7.71 -11.44 18.54
C PHE A 89 -7.61 -10.37 17.44
N LEU A 90 -6.52 -10.36 16.67
CA LEU A 90 -6.26 -9.37 15.64
C LEU A 90 -6.93 -9.71 14.30
N TRP A 91 -7.27 -10.98 14.08
CA TRP A 91 -7.94 -11.45 12.86
C TRP A 91 -9.21 -10.64 12.54
N LYS A 92 -9.98 -10.21 13.55
CA LYS A 92 -11.20 -9.42 13.34
C LYS A 92 -10.98 -8.09 12.59
N PHE A 93 -9.75 -7.55 12.61
CA PHE A 93 -9.39 -6.34 11.88
C PHE A 93 -8.98 -6.61 10.44
N HIS A 94 -8.64 -7.87 10.12
CA HIS A 94 -8.13 -8.30 8.82
C HIS A 94 -9.11 -9.20 8.04
N SER A 95 -10.12 -9.75 8.72
CA SER A 95 -11.06 -10.69 8.12
C SER A 95 -11.87 -10.09 6.97
N LEU A 96 -12.15 -8.78 6.99
CA LEU A 96 -12.87 -8.09 5.92
C LEU A 96 -12.05 -8.07 4.61
N HIS A 97 -10.74 -7.82 4.72
CA HIS A 97 -9.83 -7.85 3.56
C HIS A 97 -9.83 -9.24 2.91
N HIS A 98 -9.89 -10.30 3.71
CA HIS A 98 -9.99 -11.69 3.24
C HIS A 98 -11.36 -12.14 2.75
N CYS A 99 -12.38 -11.27 2.76
CA CYS A 99 -13.68 -11.58 2.15
C CYS A 99 -13.59 -11.62 0.62
N THR A 100 -12.65 -10.90 0.02
CA THR A 100 -12.39 -10.92 -1.43
C THR A 100 -11.39 -12.04 -1.74
N LYS A 101 -11.80 -13.05 -2.52
CA LYS A 101 -10.95 -14.18 -2.94
C LYS A 101 -10.42 -14.03 -4.36
N HIS A 102 -11.15 -13.34 -5.24
CA HIS A 102 -10.73 -13.02 -6.61
C HIS A 102 -10.70 -11.50 -6.80
N PRO A 103 -9.84 -10.77 -6.06
CA PRO A 103 -9.79 -9.32 -6.11
C PRO A 103 -9.32 -8.81 -7.47
N THR A 104 -9.76 -7.61 -7.80
CA THR A 104 -9.11 -6.68 -8.72
C THR A 104 -8.09 -5.83 -7.94
N PRO A 105 -7.08 -5.23 -8.60
CA PRO A 105 -6.09 -4.36 -7.94
C PRO A 105 -6.69 -3.35 -6.96
N ILE A 106 -7.77 -2.69 -7.37
CA ILE A 106 -8.40 -1.63 -6.58
C ILE A 106 -9.10 -2.17 -5.31
N GLN A 107 -9.49 -3.46 -5.28
CA GLN A 107 -10.10 -4.09 -4.10
C GLN A 107 -9.10 -4.41 -3.00
N SER A 108 -7.79 -4.25 -3.24
CA SER A 108 -6.77 -4.35 -2.18
C SER A 108 -7.02 -3.37 -1.03
N ILE A 109 -7.57 -2.19 -1.34
CA ILE A 109 -7.92 -1.13 -0.39
C ILE A 109 -9.17 -1.45 0.43
N LEU A 110 -9.99 -2.44 0.03
CA LEU A 110 -11.21 -2.80 0.75
C LEU A 110 -10.87 -3.53 2.07
N ALA A 111 -10.67 -2.76 3.14
CA ALA A 111 -10.29 -3.28 4.45
C ALA A 111 -11.12 -2.62 5.58
N GLY A 112 -10.88 -3.00 6.84
CA GLY A 112 -11.49 -2.35 8.01
C GLY A 112 -10.76 -1.04 8.35
N ASP A 113 -11.40 -0.09 9.05
CA ASP A 113 -10.83 1.25 9.32
C ASP A 113 -9.47 1.19 10.03
N ILE A 114 -9.30 0.25 10.96
CA ILE A 114 -8.03 0.06 11.67
C ILE A 114 -6.93 -0.47 10.74
N GLN A 115 -7.28 -1.38 9.83
CA GLN A 115 -6.33 -1.89 8.84
C GLN A 115 -5.94 -0.78 7.86
N GLU A 116 -6.91 -0.02 7.35
CA GLU A 116 -6.66 1.14 6.48
C GLU A 116 -5.78 2.18 7.20
N LEU A 117 -6.04 2.50 8.46
CA LEU A 117 -5.20 3.42 9.23
C LEU A 117 -3.73 2.93 9.31
N ILE A 118 -3.54 1.64 9.58
CA ILE A 118 -2.20 1.05 9.70
C ILE A 118 -1.48 1.06 8.36
N GLU A 119 -2.13 0.62 7.30
CA GLU A 119 -1.52 0.45 5.97
C GLU A 119 -1.31 1.78 5.24
N ILE A 120 -2.25 2.71 5.36
CA ILE A 120 -2.20 4.01 4.66
C ILE A 120 -1.32 5.02 5.41
N PHE A 121 -1.27 4.96 6.74
CA PHE A 121 -0.56 5.98 7.54
C PHE A 121 0.60 5.41 8.34
N LEU A 122 0.35 4.41 9.20
CA LEU A 122 1.37 3.98 10.17
C LEU A 122 2.59 3.37 9.49
N ILE A 123 2.40 2.46 8.53
CA ILE A 123 3.50 1.77 7.83
C ILE A 123 4.35 2.76 7.00
N PRO A 124 3.79 3.64 6.15
CA PRO A 124 4.58 4.66 5.47
C PRO A 124 5.32 5.58 6.44
N LEU A 125 4.68 5.97 7.55
CA LEU A 125 5.25 6.86 8.55
C LEU A 125 6.49 6.25 9.23
N ILE A 126 6.37 5.04 9.78
CA ILE A 126 7.50 4.37 10.45
C ILE A 126 8.64 4.06 9.48
N THR A 127 8.31 3.68 8.23
CA THR A 127 9.29 3.44 7.18
C THR A 127 10.09 4.72 6.90
N SER A 128 9.39 5.84 6.77
CA SER A 128 9.98 7.15 6.46
C SER A 128 10.77 7.74 7.63
N PHE A 129 10.42 7.41 8.87
CA PHE A 129 11.24 7.76 10.03
C PHE A 129 12.55 6.98 10.09
N ILE A 130 12.56 5.72 9.67
CA ILE A 130 13.78 4.90 9.61
C ILE A 130 14.64 5.29 8.42
N PHE A 131 14.01 5.53 7.27
CA PHE A 131 14.69 5.87 6.03
C PHE A 131 13.97 7.04 5.33
N PRO A 132 14.39 8.29 5.56
CA PRO A 132 13.72 9.43 4.96
C PRO A 132 14.03 9.57 3.47
N LEU A 133 13.01 9.90 2.68
CA LEU A 133 13.12 10.27 1.27
C LEU A 133 12.78 11.77 1.12
N THR A 134 13.29 12.41 0.08
CA THR A 134 12.85 13.77 -0.28
C THR A 134 11.45 13.71 -0.90
N THR A 135 10.76 14.85 -1.00
CA THR A 135 9.45 14.91 -1.67
C THR A 135 9.47 14.35 -3.10
N HIS A 136 10.53 14.61 -3.86
CA HIS A 136 10.63 14.13 -5.25
C HIS A 136 10.94 12.63 -5.32
N GLU A 137 11.71 12.10 -4.38
CA GLU A 137 11.92 10.65 -4.25
C GLU A 137 10.64 9.93 -3.79
N PHE A 138 9.85 10.54 -2.91
CA PHE A 138 8.52 10.06 -2.54
C PHE A 138 7.56 10.02 -3.73
N TRP A 139 7.59 11.04 -4.60
CA TRP A 139 6.79 11.04 -5.82
C TRP A 139 7.14 9.83 -6.71
N ILE A 140 8.44 9.55 -6.89
CA ILE A 140 8.89 8.40 -7.68
C ILE A 140 8.46 7.08 -7.02
N VAL A 141 8.63 6.91 -5.71
CA VAL A 141 8.22 5.66 -5.04
C VAL A 141 6.71 5.47 -5.10
N GLN A 142 5.92 6.54 -5.04
CA GLN A 142 4.47 6.48 -5.18
C GLN A 142 4.05 5.97 -6.56
N CYS A 143 4.70 6.46 -7.63
CA CYS A 143 4.45 5.94 -8.98
C CYS A 143 4.79 4.44 -9.08
N ILE A 144 5.90 4.01 -8.48
CA ILE A 144 6.30 2.59 -8.44
C ILE A 144 5.26 1.74 -7.71
N LEU A 145 4.79 2.20 -6.55
CA LEU A 145 3.79 1.47 -5.76
C LEU A 145 2.46 1.33 -6.52
N ILE A 146 1.94 2.41 -7.10
CA ILE A 146 0.71 2.36 -7.93
C ILE A 146 0.88 1.35 -9.07
N LEU A 147 2.00 1.43 -9.81
CA LEU A 147 2.29 0.51 -10.91
C LEU A 147 2.38 -0.96 -10.44
N SER A 148 3.00 -1.21 -9.28
CA SER A 148 3.11 -2.56 -8.73
C SER A 148 1.76 -3.12 -8.28
N GLU A 149 0.87 -2.28 -7.79
CA GLU A 149 -0.48 -2.65 -7.37
C GLU A 149 -1.36 -2.99 -8.59
N ASP A 150 -1.21 -2.27 -9.70
CA ASP A 150 -2.02 -2.42 -10.93
C ASP A 150 -1.60 -3.57 -11.87
N THR A 151 -0.37 -4.10 -11.73
CA THR A 151 0.20 -5.06 -12.70
C THR A 151 -0.11 -6.54 -12.44
N HIS A 152 -0.96 -6.85 -11.46
CA HIS A 152 -1.41 -8.23 -11.17
C HIS A 152 -2.65 -8.67 -11.98
N THR A 153 -2.63 -8.43 -13.30
CA THR A 153 -3.63 -8.96 -14.25
C THR A 153 -3.16 -10.26 -14.90
#